data_AF-V8CJU4-F1
#
_entry.id   AF-V8CJU4-F1
#
_cell.length_a   1.000
_cell.length_b   1.000
_cell.length_c   1.000
_cell.angle_alpha   90.00
_cell.angle_beta   90.00
_cell.angle_gamma   90.00
#
_symmetry.space_group_name_H-M   'P 1'
#
loop_
_entity.id
_entity.type
_entity.pdbx_description
1 polymer ?
#
loop_
_entity_poly.entity_id
_entity_poly.type
_entity_poly.pdbx_seq_one_letter_code
_entity_poly.pdbx_strand_id
1 'polypeptide(L)'
;MRFGRVRQACLGLLCVLVLANLHARENPFEPVIQPKEDSFIQKNAKDPFKDLDFKLPSTARILKSITITYQNIDGTIGTKTIPIDESIDWHYPLLLTQKGAILNEDVRYWTIKPFQFFTQGSKFYLYTSSTILRSFVLPSPYRIVLDIEKKDENPSGSVQLGVKYFTKASLGVHKDFYRFVITLDGQYPYEISRDGDYYIISVR
;
A
#
# COMPACT_ATOMS: atom_id res chain seq x y z
N MET A 1 -11.60 -58.79 -48.97
CA MET A 1 -12.02 -57.55 -48.27
C MET A 1 -11.49 -57.55 -46.83
N ARG A 2 -10.38 -56.87 -46.52
CA ARG A 2 -9.95 -56.61 -45.12
C ARG A 2 -8.76 -55.62 -45.05
N PHE A 3 -8.96 -54.38 -45.48
CA PHE A 3 -7.96 -53.30 -45.31
C PHE A 3 -8.51 -52.03 -44.63
N GLY A 4 -9.78 -52.03 -44.20
CA GLY A 4 -10.44 -50.85 -43.64
C GLY A 4 -10.27 -50.63 -42.12
N ARG A 5 -10.08 -51.67 -41.31
CA ARG A 5 -10.07 -51.54 -39.84
C ARG A 5 -8.76 -51.00 -39.26
N VAL A 6 -7.62 -51.24 -39.90
CA VAL A 6 -6.31 -50.83 -39.36
C VAL A 6 -6.08 -49.32 -39.50
N ARG A 7 -6.57 -48.71 -40.60
CA ARG A 7 -6.46 -47.25 -40.82
C ARG A 7 -7.30 -46.45 -39.81
N GLN A 8 -8.48 -46.94 -39.42
CA GLN A 8 -9.30 -46.27 -38.40
C GLN A 8 -8.72 -46.38 -36.99
N ALA A 9 -8.09 -47.52 -36.66
CA ALA A 9 -7.44 -47.71 -35.36
C ALA A 9 -6.21 -46.79 -35.19
N CYS A 10 -5.39 -46.65 -36.24
CA CYS A 10 -4.24 -45.73 -36.20
C CYS A 10 -4.67 -44.24 -36.16
N LEU A 11 -5.75 -43.86 -36.86
CA LEU A 11 -6.26 -42.49 -36.82
C LEU A 11 -6.84 -42.14 -35.45
N GLY A 12 -7.56 -43.08 -34.82
CA GLY A 12 -8.08 -42.92 -33.46
C GLY A 12 -6.96 -42.79 -32.41
N LEU A 13 -5.91 -43.60 -32.53
CA LEU A 13 -4.75 -43.54 -31.62
C LEU A 13 -3.97 -42.22 -31.76
N LEU A 14 -3.84 -41.70 -32.99
CA LEU A 14 -3.20 -40.41 -33.26
C LEU A 14 -4.02 -39.23 -32.68
N CYS A 15 -5.35 -39.27 -32.79
CA CYS A 15 -6.22 -38.26 -32.17
C CYS A 15 -6.14 -38.25 -30.63
N VAL A 16 -6.05 -39.43 -29.99
CA VAL A 16 -5.92 -39.52 -28.53
C VAL A 16 -4.56 -39.00 -28.04
N LEU A 17 -3.48 -39.22 -28.80
CA LEU A 17 -2.15 -38.68 -28.51
C LEU A 17 -2.05 -37.15 -28.65
N VAL A 18 -2.82 -36.55 -29.57
CA VAL A 18 -2.89 -35.09 -29.73
C VAL A 18 -3.71 -34.43 -28.62
N LEU A 19 -4.80 -35.07 -28.16
CA LEU A 19 -5.63 -34.55 -27.07
C LEU A 19 -4.93 -34.64 -25.69
N ALA A 20 -4.05 -35.62 -25.48
CA ALA A 20 -3.29 -35.77 -24.23
C ALA A 20 -2.22 -34.68 -24.01
N ASN A 21 -1.88 -33.90 -25.05
CA ASN A 21 -0.98 -32.74 -24.94
C ASN A 21 -1.72 -31.40 -24.79
N LEU A 22 -3.06 -31.41 -24.75
CA LEU A 22 -3.86 -30.22 -24.44
C LEU A 22 -3.96 -30.00 -22.93
N HIS A 23 -2.82 -29.96 -22.25
CA HIS A 23 -2.73 -29.26 -20.96
C HIS A 23 -2.63 -27.76 -21.27
N ALA A 24 -3.73 -27.17 -21.74
CA ALA A 24 -3.82 -25.72 -21.78
C ALA A 24 -3.70 -25.22 -20.33
N ARG A 25 -2.74 -24.33 -20.08
CA ARG A 25 -2.67 -23.64 -18.80
C ARG A 25 -3.91 -22.75 -18.69
N GLU A 26 -4.65 -22.90 -17.60
CA GLU A 26 -5.69 -21.96 -17.21
C GLU A 26 -5.02 -20.59 -17.04
N ASN A 27 -5.39 -19.66 -17.92
CA ASN A 27 -5.09 -18.22 -17.85
C ASN A 27 -3.59 -17.82 -17.68
N PRO A 28 -2.89 -17.41 -18.76
CA PRO A 28 -1.48 -16.96 -18.68
C PRO A 28 -1.30 -15.61 -17.96
N PHE A 29 -2.39 -14.99 -17.50
CA PHE A 29 -2.39 -13.77 -16.70
C PHE A 29 -2.70 -14.02 -15.22
N GLU A 30 -2.92 -15.27 -14.81
CA GLU A 30 -2.95 -15.59 -13.40
C GLU A 30 -1.53 -15.58 -12.84
N PRO A 31 -1.25 -14.74 -11.83
CA PRO A 31 0.07 -14.70 -11.24
C PRO A 31 0.34 -16.05 -10.58
N VAL A 32 1.39 -16.75 -11.06
CA VAL A 32 1.87 -18.04 -10.52
C VAL A 32 2.20 -17.95 -9.02
N ILE A 33 2.36 -16.72 -8.53
CA ILE A 33 2.57 -16.37 -7.13
C ILE A 33 1.35 -15.53 -6.73
N GLN A 34 0.40 -16.11 -6.01
CA GLN A 34 -0.53 -15.28 -5.24
C GLN A 34 0.33 -14.36 -4.36
N PRO A 35 0.09 -13.04 -4.34
CA PRO A 35 0.82 -12.15 -3.46
C PRO A 35 0.77 -12.77 -2.08
N LYS A 36 1.94 -13.12 -1.55
CA LYS A 36 2.05 -13.61 -0.19
C LYS A 36 1.32 -12.57 0.65
N GLU A 37 0.30 -12.99 1.40
CA GLU A 37 -0.17 -12.14 2.48
C GLU A 37 1.07 -11.89 3.32
N ASP A 38 1.60 -10.67 3.21
CA ASP A 38 2.69 -10.21 4.02
C ASP A 38 2.15 -10.25 5.45
N SER A 39 2.34 -11.39 6.09
CA SER A 39 2.06 -11.61 7.49
C SER A 39 3.11 -10.84 8.29
N PHE A 40 3.13 -9.52 8.13
CA PHE A 40 3.61 -8.58 9.14
C PHE A 40 2.60 -8.62 10.29
N ILE A 41 2.60 -9.74 11.00
CA ILE A 41 2.07 -9.81 12.35
C ILE A 41 3.02 -8.93 13.18
N GLN A 42 2.77 -7.61 13.20
CA GLN A 42 3.39 -6.70 14.15
C GLN A 42 2.82 -7.02 15.53
N LYS A 43 3.30 -8.08 16.17
CA LYS A 43 2.94 -8.43 17.55
C LYS A 43 3.54 -7.47 18.58
N ASN A 44 4.37 -6.51 18.16
CA ASN A 44 4.99 -5.49 19.01
C ASN A 44 5.05 -4.16 18.27
N ALA A 45 3.91 -3.50 18.07
CA ALA A 45 3.93 -2.09 17.67
C ALA A 45 4.60 -1.30 18.81
N LYS A 46 5.77 -0.72 18.55
CA LYS A 46 6.45 0.17 19.51
C LYS A 46 5.75 1.52 19.50
N ASP A 47 5.63 2.14 20.67
CA ASP A 47 5.11 3.50 20.76
C ASP A 47 5.96 4.47 19.90
N PRO A 48 5.33 5.49 19.29
CA PRO A 48 6.06 6.52 18.56
C PRO A 48 7.13 7.17 19.44
N PHE A 49 8.31 7.42 18.86
CA PHE A 49 9.39 8.14 19.54
C PHE A 49 8.95 9.57 19.87
N LYS A 50 9.05 9.96 21.15
CA LYS A 50 8.71 11.31 21.60
C LYS A 50 9.96 12.19 21.65
N ASP A 51 10.86 11.84 22.54
CA ASP A 51 12.10 12.55 22.79
C ASP A 51 13.15 11.64 23.45
N LEU A 52 14.41 12.08 23.35
CA LEU A 52 15.57 11.52 24.02
C LEU A 52 16.56 12.65 24.30
N ASP A 53 16.92 12.80 25.56
CA ASP A 53 17.99 13.67 26.01
C ASP A 53 19.28 12.88 26.24
N PHE A 54 20.42 13.45 25.86
CA PHE A 54 21.71 12.85 26.12
C PHE A 54 22.80 13.89 26.32
N LYS A 55 23.82 13.54 27.12
CA LYS A 55 24.97 14.41 27.40
C LYS A 55 26.20 13.91 26.67
N LEU A 56 27.04 14.87 26.26
CA LEU A 56 28.33 14.61 25.66
C LEU A 56 29.43 14.59 26.73
N PRO A 57 30.55 13.89 26.50
CA PRO A 57 31.66 13.87 27.44
C PRO A 57 32.27 15.27 27.58
N SER A 58 32.95 15.52 28.70
CA SER A 58 33.53 16.83 29.03
C SER A 58 34.62 17.32 28.06
N THR A 59 35.13 16.42 27.22
CA THR A 59 36.11 16.70 26.17
C THR A 59 35.48 17.09 24.83
N ALA A 60 34.16 17.00 24.67
CA ALA A 60 33.48 17.32 23.42
C ALA A 60 33.52 18.83 23.14
N ARG A 61 33.88 19.22 21.89
CA ARG A 61 34.01 20.63 21.47
C ARG A 61 33.37 20.93 20.12
N ILE A 62 33.39 19.97 19.21
CA ILE A 62 32.84 20.13 17.86
C ILE A 62 31.90 18.97 17.59
N LEU A 63 30.64 19.27 17.25
CA LEU A 63 29.67 18.29 16.80
C LEU A 63 29.81 18.09 15.30
N LYS A 64 30.39 16.97 14.89
CA LYS A 64 30.72 16.71 13.48
C LYS A 64 29.51 16.32 12.64
N SER A 65 28.73 15.35 13.08
CA SER A 65 27.58 14.83 12.34
C SER A 65 26.62 14.07 13.24
N ILE A 66 25.38 13.93 12.81
CA ILE A 66 24.41 12.99 13.39
C ILE A 66 24.19 11.85 12.40
N THR A 67 24.25 10.60 12.88
CA THR A 67 23.90 9.42 12.09
C THR A 67 22.69 8.74 12.71
N ILE A 68 21.59 8.70 11.95
CA ILE A 68 20.33 8.06 12.35
C ILE A 68 20.26 6.71 11.65
N THR A 69 20.11 5.65 12.42
CA THR A 69 19.88 4.29 11.90
C THR A 69 18.41 3.96 12.09
N TYR A 70 17.75 3.48 11.03
CA TYR A 70 16.32 3.18 11.02
C TYR A 70 16.04 1.87 10.29
N GLN A 71 14.88 1.27 10.56
CA GLN A 71 14.40 0.06 9.90
C GLN A 71 13.33 0.45 8.87
N ASN A 72 13.50 -0.01 7.63
CA ASN A 72 12.55 0.19 6.54
C ASN A 72 11.34 -0.75 6.69
N ILE A 73 10.29 -0.48 5.92
CA ILE A 73 9.08 -1.33 5.84
C ILE A 73 9.40 -2.77 5.42
N ASP A 74 10.41 -2.98 4.58
CA ASP A 74 10.88 -4.30 4.15
C ASP A 74 11.77 -5.00 5.21
N GLY A 75 11.98 -4.36 6.36
CA GLY A 75 12.81 -4.86 7.45
C GLY A 75 14.30 -4.61 7.29
N THR A 76 14.76 -4.04 6.17
CA THR A 76 16.17 -3.68 5.99
C THR A 76 16.57 -2.51 6.88
N ILE A 77 17.86 -2.43 7.24
CA ILE A 77 18.40 -1.33 8.06
C ILE A 77 19.01 -0.26 7.15
N GLY A 78 18.49 0.96 7.25
CA GLY A 78 18.99 2.15 6.56
C GLY A 78 19.73 3.09 7.51
N THR A 79 20.60 3.93 6.94
CA THR A 79 21.32 4.98 7.67
C THR A 79 21.17 6.32 6.98
N LYS A 80 21.08 7.40 7.77
CA LYS A 80 21.11 8.79 7.30
C LYS A 80 22.10 9.58 8.12
N THR A 81 23.14 10.09 7.47
CA THR A 81 24.14 10.98 8.09
C THR A 81 23.87 12.42 7.68
N ILE A 82 23.82 13.31 8.67
CA ILE A 82 23.63 14.74 8.52
C ILE A 82 24.89 15.44 9.02
N PRO A 83 25.66 16.12 8.15
CA PRO A 83 26.82 16.91 8.59
C PRO A 83 26.36 18.14 9.36
N ILE A 84 27.13 18.54 10.37
CA ILE A 84 26.86 19.73 11.20
C ILE A 84 28.12 20.61 11.23
N ASP A 85 29.21 20.08 11.77
CA ASP A 85 30.51 20.75 11.94
C ASP A 85 30.45 22.09 12.71
N GLU A 86 29.78 22.06 13.86
CA GLU A 86 29.59 23.25 14.70
C GLU A 86 30.19 23.08 16.09
N SER A 87 30.60 24.19 16.71
CA SER A 87 31.07 24.22 18.09
C SER A 87 29.93 23.93 19.07
N ILE A 88 30.23 23.24 20.17
CA ILE A 88 29.26 22.88 21.21
C ILE A 88 29.78 23.15 22.61
N ASP A 89 28.85 23.43 23.53
CA ASP A 89 29.09 23.42 24.97
C ASP A 89 28.49 22.14 25.58
N TRP A 90 29.37 21.24 26.03
CA TRP A 90 29.02 19.93 26.58
C TRP A 90 28.32 19.99 27.94
N HIS A 91 28.34 21.14 28.63
CA HIS A 91 27.59 21.31 29.88
C HIS A 91 26.07 21.21 29.65
N TYR A 92 25.62 21.46 28.42
CA TYR A 92 24.22 21.39 28.02
C TYR A 92 23.92 20.07 27.29
N PRO A 93 22.85 19.35 27.68
CA PRO A 93 22.43 18.15 26.97
C PRO A 93 21.87 18.49 25.58
N LEU A 94 21.98 17.53 24.67
CA LEU A 94 21.29 17.57 23.38
C LEU A 94 19.94 16.87 23.48
N LEU A 95 18.96 17.37 22.75
CA LEU A 95 17.59 16.83 22.67
C LEU A 95 17.30 16.39 21.24
N LEU A 96 16.97 15.11 21.06
CA LEU A 96 16.37 14.60 19.85
C LEU A 96 14.86 14.45 20.10
N THR A 97 14.02 15.03 19.26
CA THR A 97 12.56 14.95 19.40
C THR A 97 11.87 14.82 18.05
N GLN A 98 10.71 14.15 18.03
CA GLN A 98 9.86 14.05 16.84
C GLN A 98 8.85 15.20 16.82
N LYS A 99 9.10 16.20 15.98
CA LYS A 99 8.16 17.32 15.77
C LYS A 99 6.85 16.81 15.15
N GLY A 100 5.74 17.00 15.87
CA GLY A 100 4.40 16.61 15.39
C GLY A 100 4.01 15.15 15.64
N ALA A 101 4.68 14.44 16.55
CA ALA A 101 4.24 13.11 17.00
C ALA A 101 2.90 13.15 17.75
N ILE A 102 2.51 14.32 18.26
CA ILE A 102 1.25 14.58 18.95
C ILE A 102 0.39 15.43 18.02
N LEU A 103 -0.35 14.78 17.12
CA LEU A 103 -1.39 15.44 16.33
C LEU A 103 -2.75 14.98 16.86
N ASN A 104 -3.64 15.92 17.15
CA ASN A 104 -5.06 15.62 17.21
C ASN A 104 -5.49 15.19 15.79
N GLU A 105 -6.15 14.05 15.70
CA GLU A 105 -6.62 13.51 14.43
C GLU A 105 -7.86 14.30 13.97
N ASP A 106 -7.63 15.44 13.30
CA ASP A 106 -8.71 16.22 12.71
C ASP A 106 -9.44 15.36 11.67
N VAL A 107 -10.74 15.15 11.89
CA VAL A 107 -11.61 14.51 10.91
C VAL A 107 -11.96 15.54 9.85
N ARG A 108 -11.56 15.28 8.60
CA ARG A 108 -11.90 16.12 7.44
C ARG A 108 -12.67 15.30 6.43
N TYR A 109 -13.74 15.89 5.89
CA TYR A 109 -14.63 15.26 4.92
C TYR A 109 -14.38 15.82 3.53
N TRP A 110 -14.43 14.94 2.54
CA TRP A 110 -14.30 15.27 1.13
C TRP A 110 -15.36 14.53 0.32
N THR A 111 -15.54 14.96 -0.93
CA THR A 111 -16.52 14.38 -1.84
C THR A 111 -15.98 14.39 -3.26
N ILE A 112 -16.09 13.24 -3.92
CA ILE A 112 -16.02 13.10 -5.38
C ILE A 112 -17.30 12.34 -5.74
N LYS A 113 -18.35 13.06 -6.12
CA LYS A 113 -19.69 12.48 -6.34
C LYS A 113 -19.61 11.20 -7.18
N PRO A 114 -20.33 10.12 -6.84
CA PRO A 114 -21.25 9.98 -5.69
C PRO A 114 -20.55 9.63 -4.37
N PHE A 115 -19.22 9.49 -4.35
CA PHE A 115 -18.47 9.05 -3.19
C PHE A 115 -18.23 10.19 -2.19
N GLN A 116 -18.51 9.90 -0.93
CA GLN A 116 -18.11 10.72 0.22
C GLN A 116 -17.06 9.95 1.00
N PHE A 117 -16.09 10.65 1.57
CA PHE A 117 -15.04 10.00 2.34
C PHE A 117 -14.41 10.97 3.32
N PHE A 118 -13.78 10.42 4.35
CA PHE A 118 -13.03 11.17 5.34
C PHE A 118 -11.82 10.39 5.82
N THR A 119 -10.90 11.07 6.49
CA THR A 119 -9.73 10.47 7.11
C THR A 119 -9.73 10.73 8.60
N GLN A 120 -9.32 9.74 9.39
CA GLN A 120 -9.08 9.85 10.82
C GLN A 120 -7.86 8.99 11.16
N GLY A 121 -6.80 9.63 11.64
CA GLY A 121 -5.53 8.94 11.91
C GLY A 121 -4.98 8.25 10.68
N SER A 122 -4.69 6.95 10.80
CA SER A 122 -4.23 6.10 9.69
C SER A 122 -5.35 5.41 8.91
N LYS A 123 -6.60 5.87 9.06
CA LYS A 123 -7.77 5.28 8.41
C LYS A 123 -8.39 6.23 7.39
N PHE A 124 -8.73 5.68 6.24
CA PHE A 124 -9.52 6.32 5.20
C PHE A 124 -10.88 5.63 5.13
N TYR A 125 -11.95 6.39 5.33
CA TYR A 125 -13.32 5.90 5.33
C TYR A 125 -14.00 6.31 4.04
N LEU A 126 -14.38 5.33 3.22
CA LEU A 126 -15.07 5.52 1.96
C LEU A 126 -16.53 5.10 2.11
N TYR A 127 -17.44 6.06 2.03
CA TYR A 127 -18.88 5.80 2.02
C TYR A 127 -19.33 5.35 0.63
N THR A 128 -19.78 4.10 0.53
CA THR A 128 -20.41 3.56 -0.68
C THR A 128 -21.16 2.26 -0.40
N SER A 129 -22.30 2.09 -1.06
CA SER A 129 -23.01 0.80 -1.09
C SER A 129 -22.45 -0.18 -2.12
N SER A 130 -21.69 0.30 -3.11
CA SER A 130 -21.11 -0.53 -4.17
C SER A 130 -20.02 -1.47 -3.63
N THR A 131 -19.85 -2.63 -4.27
CA THR A 131 -18.83 -3.60 -3.85
C THR A 131 -17.44 -3.27 -4.39
N ILE A 132 -16.38 -3.44 -3.59
CA ILE A 132 -15.00 -3.43 -4.09
C ILE A 132 -14.75 -4.74 -4.82
N LEU A 133 -14.47 -4.66 -6.12
CA LEU A 133 -14.17 -5.82 -6.97
C LEU A 133 -12.74 -6.31 -6.77
N ARG A 134 -11.80 -5.38 -6.57
CA ARG A 134 -10.39 -5.67 -6.26
C ARG A 134 -9.68 -4.45 -5.70
N SER A 135 -8.57 -4.70 -5.00
CA SER A 135 -7.65 -3.67 -4.53
C SER A 135 -6.19 -4.06 -4.79
N PHE A 136 -5.36 -3.08 -5.11
CA PHE A 136 -3.93 -3.28 -5.34
C PHE A 136 -3.14 -1.99 -5.14
N VAL A 137 -1.81 -2.10 -5.08
CA VAL A 137 -0.91 -0.95 -4.92
C VAL A 137 -0.19 -0.66 -6.23
N LEU A 138 -0.02 0.62 -6.56
CA LEU A 138 0.92 1.08 -7.58
C LEU A 138 2.11 1.77 -6.88
N PRO A 139 3.37 1.39 -7.15
CA PRO A 139 4.50 1.85 -6.36
C PRO A 139 5.01 3.26 -6.70
N SER A 140 4.66 3.82 -7.87
CA SER A 140 5.15 5.14 -8.32
C SER A 140 4.07 5.99 -8.99
N PRO A 141 3.63 7.11 -8.37
CA PRO A 141 3.69 7.34 -6.92
C PRO A 141 2.94 6.23 -6.16
N TYR A 142 3.26 6.04 -4.87
CA TYR A 142 2.67 4.98 -4.04
C TYR A 142 1.17 5.24 -3.84
N ARG A 143 0.33 4.36 -4.37
CA ARG A 143 -1.12 4.54 -4.44
C ARG A 143 -1.84 3.25 -4.13
N ILE A 144 -2.89 3.32 -3.31
CA ILE A 144 -3.89 2.25 -3.18
C ILE A 144 -4.94 2.50 -4.27
N VAL A 145 -5.21 1.47 -5.06
CA VAL A 145 -6.21 1.47 -6.12
C VAL A 145 -7.33 0.52 -5.74
N LEU A 146 -8.56 1.01 -5.78
CA LEU A 146 -9.78 0.25 -5.53
C LEU A 146 -10.62 0.29 -6.81
N ASP A 147 -10.87 -0.88 -7.39
CA ASP A 147 -11.86 -0.98 -8.46
C ASP A 147 -13.21 -1.35 -7.83
N ILE A 148 -14.19 -0.46 -8.00
CA ILE A 148 -15.50 -0.50 -7.36
C ILE A 148 -16.56 -0.73 -8.43
N GLU A 149 -17.56 -1.56 -8.12
CA GLU A 149 -18.68 -1.82 -9.01
C GLU A 149 -19.32 -0.51 -9.50
N LYS A 150 -19.43 -0.41 -10.84
CA LYS A 150 -19.97 0.76 -11.51
C LYS A 150 -21.50 0.79 -11.40
N LYS A 151 -22.05 1.97 -11.13
CA LYS A 151 -23.48 2.28 -11.30
C LYS A 151 -23.64 3.13 -12.58
N ASP A 152 -24.85 3.38 -13.07
CA ASP A 152 -25.10 4.09 -14.34
C ASP A 152 -24.67 5.59 -14.37
N GLU A 153 -23.79 5.99 -13.46
CA GLU A 153 -23.19 7.32 -13.41
C GLU A 153 -21.80 7.31 -14.08
N ASN A 154 -21.35 8.47 -14.56
CA ASN A 154 -19.98 8.67 -15.07
C ASN A 154 -19.20 9.71 -14.24
N PRO A 155 -19.02 9.47 -12.93
CA PRO A 155 -18.32 10.39 -12.05
C PRO A 155 -16.81 10.39 -12.27
N SER A 156 -16.19 11.56 -12.31
CA SER A 156 -14.73 11.68 -12.30
C SER A 156 -14.30 12.94 -11.54
N GLY A 157 -13.10 12.91 -11.00
CA GLY A 157 -12.56 14.05 -10.27
C GLY A 157 -11.39 13.67 -9.39
N SER A 158 -10.79 14.69 -8.78
CA SER A 158 -9.74 14.49 -7.78
C SER A 158 -9.74 15.60 -6.76
N VAL A 159 -9.35 15.28 -5.54
CA VAL A 159 -9.21 16.23 -4.43
C VAL A 159 -7.84 16.08 -3.78
N GLN A 160 -7.22 17.20 -3.43
CA GLN A 160 -6.02 17.20 -2.60
C GLN A 160 -6.45 17.12 -1.13
N LEU A 161 -5.89 16.15 -0.41
CA LEU A 161 -6.20 15.91 1.00
C LEU A 161 -5.18 16.64 1.88
N GLY A 162 -3.89 16.48 1.56
CA GLY A 162 -2.80 17.14 2.28
C GLY A 162 -2.74 16.79 3.77
N VAL A 163 -3.19 15.59 4.15
CA VAL A 163 -3.16 15.09 5.53
C VAL A 163 -2.15 13.96 5.66
N LYS A 164 -1.79 13.62 6.91
CA LYS A 164 -0.89 12.51 7.21
C LYS A 164 -1.39 11.23 6.54
N TYR A 165 -0.48 10.44 5.97
CA TYR A 165 -0.73 9.23 5.18
C TYR A 165 -1.40 9.44 3.82
N PHE A 166 -2.38 10.35 3.71
CA PHE A 166 -3.22 10.51 2.52
C PHE A 166 -3.02 11.87 1.86
N THR A 167 -2.42 11.89 0.67
CA THR A 167 -2.08 13.14 -0.03
C THR A 167 -3.16 13.57 -1.02
N LYS A 168 -3.76 12.61 -1.74
CA LYS A 168 -4.73 12.85 -2.81
C LYS A 168 -5.72 11.70 -2.93
N ALA A 169 -6.98 12.00 -3.26
CA ALA A 169 -7.94 11.01 -3.75
C ALA A 169 -8.39 11.36 -5.17
N SER A 170 -8.62 10.36 -6.01
CA SER A 170 -9.15 10.54 -7.37
C SER A 170 -10.02 9.41 -7.83
N LEU A 171 -10.96 9.72 -8.71
CA LEU A 171 -11.92 8.80 -9.29
C LEU A 171 -11.82 8.84 -10.81
N GLY A 172 -11.66 7.66 -11.41
CA GLY A 172 -11.75 7.44 -12.85
C GLY A 172 -12.86 6.47 -13.20
N VAL A 173 -13.45 6.62 -14.40
CA VAL A 173 -14.46 5.70 -14.92
C VAL A 173 -13.80 4.75 -15.91
N HIS A 174 -14.01 3.45 -15.71
CA HIS A 174 -13.70 2.42 -16.69
C HIS A 174 -15.00 1.79 -17.21
N LYS A 175 -14.88 0.84 -18.14
CA LYS A 175 -16.02 0.21 -18.80
C LYS A 175 -16.98 -0.43 -17.78
N ASP A 176 -16.44 -1.26 -16.89
CA ASP A 176 -17.24 -2.12 -16.00
C ASP A 176 -17.10 -1.73 -14.50
N PHE A 177 -16.25 -0.76 -14.17
CA PHE A 177 -15.95 -0.36 -12.79
C PHE A 177 -15.55 1.11 -12.69
N TYR A 178 -15.69 1.67 -11.48
CA TYR A 178 -15.02 2.88 -11.09
C TYR A 178 -13.66 2.57 -10.49
N ARG A 179 -12.64 3.37 -10.79
CA ARG A 179 -11.32 3.27 -10.18
C ARG A 179 -11.13 4.41 -9.20
N PHE A 180 -11.22 4.09 -7.92
CA PHE A 180 -10.91 5.01 -6.83
C PHE A 180 -9.43 4.85 -6.45
N VAL A 181 -8.69 5.94 -6.42
CA VAL A 181 -7.24 5.95 -6.20
C VAL A 181 -6.93 6.85 -5.02
N ILE A 182 -6.25 6.30 -4.02
CA ILE A 182 -5.78 6.99 -2.83
C ILE A 182 -4.25 7.07 -2.93
N THR A 183 -3.71 8.28 -3.04
CA THR A 183 -2.26 8.52 -3.09
C THR A 183 -1.74 8.71 -1.67
N LEU A 184 -0.66 8.00 -1.34
CA LEU A 184 -0.07 8.01 -0.01
C LEU A 184 1.19 8.91 0.05
N ASP A 185 1.55 9.37 1.24
CA ASP A 185 2.81 10.12 1.48
C ASP A 185 4.04 9.21 1.66
N GLY A 186 3.82 7.91 1.78
CA GLY A 186 4.83 6.90 2.04
C GLY A 186 4.37 5.51 1.61
N GLN A 187 5.26 4.53 1.77
CA GLN A 187 4.97 3.13 1.50
C GLN A 187 4.45 2.48 2.78
N TYR A 188 3.20 2.01 2.74
CA TYR A 188 2.53 1.38 3.87
C TYR A 188 1.85 0.09 3.39
N PRO A 189 1.82 -0.98 4.22
CA PRO A 189 0.84 -2.03 4.04
C PRO A 189 -0.55 -1.47 4.37
N TYR A 190 -1.59 -2.09 3.80
CA TYR A 190 -2.97 -1.67 4.06
C TYR A 190 -3.88 -2.87 4.24
N GLU A 191 -4.93 -2.65 5.03
CA GLU A 191 -6.04 -3.60 5.20
C GLU A 191 -7.34 -2.87 4.88
N ILE A 192 -8.30 -3.61 4.29
CA ILE A 192 -9.66 -3.11 4.05
C ILE A 192 -10.62 -3.89 4.93
N SER A 193 -11.40 -3.18 5.74
CA SER A 193 -12.56 -3.74 6.45
C SER A 193 -13.84 -3.02 6.03
N ARG A 194 -14.99 -3.61 6.33
CA ARG A 194 -16.31 -3.00 6.08
C ARG A 194 -17.07 -2.81 7.38
N ASP A 195 -17.66 -1.65 7.55
CA ASP A 195 -18.56 -1.32 8.67
C ASP A 195 -19.76 -0.53 8.13
N GLY A 196 -20.93 -1.18 8.07
CA GLY A 196 -22.10 -0.65 7.38
C GLY A 196 -21.80 -0.27 5.93
N ASP A 197 -22.05 1.00 5.59
CA ASP A 197 -21.82 1.58 4.26
C ASP A 197 -20.41 2.16 4.08
N TYR A 198 -19.50 1.91 5.03
CA TYR A 198 -18.11 2.35 4.94
C TYR A 198 -17.18 1.18 4.61
N TYR A 199 -16.32 1.39 3.61
CA TYR A 199 -15.04 0.71 3.56
C TYR A 199 -14.02 1.51 4.35
N ILE A 200 -13.29 0.82 5.22
CA ILE A 200 -12.26 1.39 6.08
C ILE A 200 -10.92 0.86 5.58
N ILE A 201 -10.14 1.73 4.95
CA ILE A 201 -8.78 1.44 4.49
C ILE A 201 -7.82 1.90 5.58
N SER A 202 -7.21 0.94 6.28
CA SER A 202 -6.26 1.20 7.37
C SER A 202 -4.84 1.02 6.86
N VAL A 203 -3.99 2.04 7.00
CA VAL A 203 -2.55 1.95 6.69
C VAL A 203 -1.73 1.79 7.98
N ARG A 204 -0.60 1.08 7.92
CA ARG A 204 0.25 0.76 9.09
C ARG A 204 1.74 1.01 8.87
#